data_AF-A0A381L1U1-F1
#
_entry.id   AF-A0A381L1U1-F1
#
_cell.length_a   1.000
_cell.length_b   1.000
_cell.length_c   1.000
_cell.angle_alpha   90.00
_cell.angle_beta   90.00
_cell.angle_gamma   90.00
#
_symmetry.space_group_name_H-M   'P 1'
#
loop_
_entity.id
_entity.type
_entity.pdbx_description
1 polymer ?
#
loop_
_entity_poly.entity_id
_entity_poly.type
_entity_poly.pdbx_seq_one_letter_code
_entity_poly.pdbx_strand_id
1 'polypeptide(L)' 'MPPLVRSNSCVDIDFTLRRRFKRSTFRPLQREVIECALAGNDVFLQAATGFGKSLCFQLPAVIDHGSRNSLK' A
#
# COMPACT_ATOMS: atom_id res chain seq x y z
N MET A 1 -18.01 12.31 -2.35
CA MET A 1 -16.64 12.19 -1.81
C MET A 1 -15.71 12.32 -3.01
N PRO A 2 -14.84 13.34 -3.08
CA PRO A 2 -13.94 13.48 -4.23
C PRO A 2 -12.98 12.28 -4.28
N PRO A 3 -12.59 11.81 -5.49
CA PRO A 3 -11.64 10.72 -5.62
C PRO A 3 -10.31 11.10 -4.98
N LEU A 4 -9.71 10.15 -4.25
CA LEU A 4 -8.39 10.32 -3.66
C LEU A 4 -7.37 10.38 -4.80
N VAL A 5 -6.93 11.59 -5.15
CA VAL A 5 -5.88 11.80 -6.16
C VAL A 5 -4.55 11.35 -5.55
N ARG A 6 -4.01 10.23 -6.03
CA ARG A 6 -2.70 9.70 -5.61
C ARG A 6 -1.58 10.35 -6.41
N SER A 7 -0.47 10.71 -5.73
CA SER A 7 0.72 11.20 -6.43
C SER A 7 1.59 10.02 -6.88
N ASN A 8 1.87 9.91 -8.17
CA ASN A 8 2.73 8.86 -8.73
C ASN A 8 4.17 9.03 -8.24
N SER A 9 4.49 8.38 -7.11
CA SER A 9 5.83 8.36 -6.55
C SER A 9 6.34 6.93 -6.59
N CYS A 10 7.39 6.70 -7.37
CA CYS A 10 8.18 5.48 -7.36
C CYS A 10 8.76 5.28 -5.94
N VAL A 11 8.07 4.51 -5.11
CA VAL A 11 8.55 4.12 -3.77
C VAL A 11 8.67 2.61 -3.74
N ASP A 12 9.85 2.13 -3.34
CA ASP A 12 10.11 0.71 -3.13
C ASP A 12 9.15 0.17 -2.03
N ILE A 13 8.18 -0.64 -2.47
CA ILE A 13 7.17 -1.26 -1.61
C ILE A 13 7.79 -2.22 -0.60
N ASP A 14 8.88 -2.91 -0.98
CA ASP A 14 9.57 -3.86 -0.13
C ASP A 14 10.40 -3.12 0.93
N PHE A 15 11.02 -1.99 0.58
CA PHE A 15 11.69 -1.11 1.54
C PHE A 15 10.71 -0.61 2.60
N THR A 16 9.53 -0.13 2.18
CA THR A 16 8.52 0.40 3.12
C THR A 16 7.98 -0.71 4.02
N LEU A 17 7.72 -1.91 3.46
CA LEU A 17 7.32 -3.10 4.21
C LEU A 17 8.34 -3.43 5.30
N ARG A 18 9.63 -3.49 4.96
CA ARG A 18 10.71 -3.78 5.92
C ARG A 18 10.84 -2.69 6.97
N ARG A 19 10.90 -1.42 6.55
CA ARG A 19 11.23 -0.30 7.43
C ARG A 19 10.12 0.04 8.40
N ARG A 20 8.86 0.09 7.92
CA ARG A 20 7.69 0.55 8.68
C ARG A 20 6.90 -0.59 9.32
N PHE A 21 6.73 -1.70 8.61
CA PHE A 21 5.90 -2.82 9.07
C PHE A 21 6.71 -3.98 9.65
N LYS A 22 8.06 -3.91 9.60
CA LYS A 22 8.98 -4.94 10.14
C LYS A 22 8.72 -6.34 9.58
N ARG A 23 8.29 -6.42 8.31
CA ARG A 23 8.07 -7.68 7.59
C ARG A 23 9.05 -7.79 6.42
N SER A 24 9.62 -8.97 6.21
CA SER A 24 10.56 -9.24 5.12
C SER A 24 9.87 -9.64 3.81
N THR A 25 8.68 -10.25 3.91
CA THR A 25 7.93 -10.75 2.76
C THR A 25 6.43 -10.51 2.87
N PHE A 26 5.79 -10.39 1.72
CA PHE A 26 4.35 -10.38 1.58
C PHE A 26 3.79 -11.81 1.75
N ARG A 27 2.57 -11.91 2.30
CA ARG A 27 1.78 -13.15 2.17
C ARG A 27 1.23 -13.24 0.74
N PRO A 28 0.79 -14.43 0.29
CA PRO A 28 0.18 -14.59 -1.02
C PRO A 28 -0.87 -13.50 -1.30
N LEU A 29 -0.90 -13.02 -2.55
CA LEU A 29 -1.83 -11.99 -3.06
C LEU A 29 -1.70 -10.59 -2.43
N GLN A 30 -1.01 -10.40 -1.28
CA GLN A 30 -0.87 -9.07 -0.67
C GLN A 30 -0.15 -8.08 -1.59
N ARG A 31 0.94 -8.51 -2.26
CA ARG A 31 1.72 -7.66 -3.16
C ARG A 31 0.86 -7.13 -4.31
N GLU A 32 0.18 -8.02 -5.02
CA GLU A 32 -0.66 -7.69 -6.18
C GLU A 32 -1.79 -6.71 -5.81
N VAL A 33 -2.47 -6.94 -4.68
CA VAL A 33 -3.52 -6.02 -4.19
C VAL A 33 -2.95 -4.62 -3.91
N ILE A 34 -1.78 -4.56 -3.26
CA ILE A 34 -1.12 -3.30 -2.90
C ILE A 34 -0.66 -2.56 -4.15
N GLU A 35 -0.08 -3.26 -5.12
CA GLU A 35 0.36 -2.68 -6.40
C GLU A 35 -0.84 -2.15 -7.20
N CYS A 36 -1.94 -2.90 -7.27
CA CYS A 36 -3.18 -2.43 -7.89
C CYS A 36 -3.73 -1.16 -7.21
N ALA A 37 -3.75 -1.14 -5.88
CA ALA A 37 -4.18 0.04 -5.13
C ALA A 37 -3.25 1.25 -5.37
N LEU A 38 -1.93 1.04 -5.39
CA LEU A 38 -0.95 2.09 -5.68
C LEU A 38 -1.04 2.61 -7.11
N ALA A 39 -1.41 1.77 -8.08
CA ALA A 39 -1.69 2.16 -9.45
C ALA A 39 -2.99 2.98 -9.62
N GLY A 40 -3.74 3.20 -8.53
CA GLY A 40 -4.99 3.97 -8.55
C GLY A 40 -6.22 3.17 -8.94
N ASN A 41 -6.13 1.84 -9.03
CA ASN A 41 -7.27 0.98 -9.33
C ASN A 41 -8.14 0.76 -8.09
N ASP A 42 -9.45 0.60 -8.30
CA ASP A 42 -10.37 0.12 -7.27
C ASP A 42 -10.16 -1.38 -7.05
N VAL A 43 -10.02 -1.80 -5.79
CA VAL A 43 -9.77 -3.20 -5.43
C VAL A 43 -10.81 -3.71 -4.44
N PHE A 44 -11.49 -4.79 -4.80
CA PHE A 44 -12.35 -5.55 -3.90
C PHE A 44 -11.60 -6.77 -3.36
N LEU A 45 -11.31 -6.79 -2.05
CA LEU A 45 -10.59 -7.89 -1.40
C LEU A 45 -11.49 -8.67 -0.44
N GLN A 46 -11.86 -9.89 -0.84
CA GLN A 46 -12.51 -10.88 0.03
C GLN A 46 -11.47 -11.89 0.52
N ALA A 47 -11.19 -11.90 1.82
CA ALA A 47 -10.26 -12.86 2.41
C ALA A 47 -10.66 -13.23 3.84
N ALA A 48 -10.24 -14.41 4.31
CA ALA A 48 -10.49 -14.86 5.68
C ALA A 48 -9.82 -13.99 6.75
N THR A 49 -10.26 -14.11 8.01
CA THR A 49 -9.55 -13.51 9.16
C THR A 49 -8.11 -14.04 9.22
N GLY A 50 -7.17 -13.23 9.71
CA GLY A 50 -5.75 -13.61 9.75
C GLY A 50 -4.99 -13.56 8.41
N PHE A 51 -5.66 -13.32 7.27
CA PHE A 51 -5.00 -13.12 5.97
C PHE A 51 -4.02 -11.93 5.97
N GLY A 52 -4.26 -10.94 6.83
CA GLY A 52 -3.48 -9.70 6.88
C GLY A 52 -4.01 -8.62 5.94
N LYS A 53 -5.34 -8.57 5.72
CA LYS A 53 -6.01 -7.55 4.89
C LYS A 53 -5.64 -6.11 5.27
N SER A 54 -5.40 -5.84 6.56
CA SER A 54 -5.03 -4.50 7.03
C SER A 54 -3.78 -3.95 6.34
N LEU A 55 -2.77 -4.80 6.08
CA LEU A 55 -1.56 -4.37 5.37
C LEU A 55 -1.88 -3.90 3.95
N CYS A 56 -2.85 -4.53 3.28
CA CYS A 56 -3.26 -4.21 1.92
C CYS A 56 -3.84 -2.79 1.78
N PHE A 57 -4.32 -2.18 2.87
CA PHE A 57 -4.80 -0.80 2.90
C PHE A 57 -3.75 0.15 3.52
N GLN A 58 -3.05 -0.30 4.55
CA GLN A 58 -2.11 0.53 5.31
C GLN A 58 -0.82 0.83 4.53
N LEU A 59 -0.23 -0.16 3.84
CA LEU A 59 1.02 0.05 3.12
C LEU A 59 0.84 1.09 1.99
N PRO A 60 -0.21 1.02 1.14
CA PRO A 60 -0.49 2.07 0.17
C PRO A 60 -0.65 3.45 0.79
N ALA A 61 -1.40 3.55 1.91
CA ALA A 61 -1.60 4.83 2.59
C ALA A 61 -0.28 5.45 3.10
N VAL A 62 0.61 4.63 3.67
CA VAL A 62 1.93 5.10 4.15
C VAL A 62 2.80 5.60 2.99
N ILE A 63 2.76 4.91 1.85
CA ILE A 63 3.52 5.30 0.64
C ILE A 63 2.97 6.62 0.06
N ASP A 64 1.65 6.72 -0.08
CA ASP A 64 0.97 7.89 -0.65
C ASP A 64 1.11 9.15 0.23
N HIS A 65 1.05 9.00 1.56
CA HIS A 65 1.28 10.10 2.49
C HIS A 65 2.76 10.47 2.68
N GLY A 66 3.68 9.52 2.52
CA GLY A 66 5.12 9.76 2.62
C GLY A 66 5.66 10.74 1.57
N SER A 67 5.00 10.82 0.40
CA SER A 67 5.38 11.72 -0.69
C SER A 67 4.99 13.19 -0.44
N ARG A 68 3.99 13.45 0.42
CA ARG A 68 3.50 14.81 0.70
C ARG A 68 4.46 15.66 1.55
N ASN A 69 5.56 15.09 2.05
CA ASN A 69 6.51 15.76 2.94
C ASN A 69 7.85 16.18 2.29
N SER A 70 7.98 16.21 0.95
CA SER A 70 9.20 16.70 0.27
C SER A 70 9.02 18.03 -0.49
N LEU A 71 7.91 18.75 -0.25
CA LEU A 71 7.70 20.12 -0.76
C LEU A 71 7.34 21.05 0.40
N LYS A 72 8.24 21.18 1.37
CA LYS A 72 8.45 22.40 2.17
C LYS A 72 9.91 22.46 2.57
#